data_AF-A0A518HUF6-F1
#
_entry.id   AF-A0A518HUF6-F1
#
_cell.length_a   1.000
_cell.length_b   1.000
_cell.length_c   1.000
_cell.angle_alpha   90.00
_cell.angle_beta   90.00
_cell.angle_gamma   90.00
#
_symmetry.space_group_name_H-M   'P 1'
#
loop_
_entity.id
_entity.type
_entity.pdbx_description
1 polymer ?
#
loop_
_entity_poly.entity_id
_entity_poly.type
_entity_poly.pdbx_seq_one_letter_code
_entity_poly.pdbx_strand_id
1 'polypeptide(L)'
;MSKSNTLSHAITSAIRAAHQPDSAAALPQGVRLPSPIFNQIRSGDYTAAYHSLRTLPPNHLHRSCLGVCALRIGKTDEAIQIFRGLSLSPGTTMVRSDADDVLLINYATALLLGNLPSGALDVLGEIKDRDAPAAVQVRSAINQWASGLSFWRRWDWKLNHIEPPNCVVPIDFAPGIFPLAVPPSPPRPVAGTSSAPHAQDQITLSDR
;
A
#
# COMPACT_ATOMS: atom_id res chain seq x y z
N MET A 1 33.50 35.38 22.03
CA MET A 1 32.12 35.95 22.07
C MET A 1 31.34 35.40 20.88
N SER A 2 30.22 34.74 21.18
CA SER A 2 29.45 33.80 20.35
C SER A 2 28.71 34.42 19.17
N LYS A 3 28.86 33.83 17.97
CA LYS A 3 27.97 34.05 16.81
C LYS A 3 27.76 32.77 15.99
N SER A 4 27.44 31.63 16.62
CA SER A 4 27.29 30.35 15.90
C SER A 4 25.97 29.59 16.16
N ASN A 5 25.01 30.13 16.91
CA ASN A 5 23.80 29.39 17.29
C ASN A 5 22.51 29.80 16.56
N THR A 6 22.54 30.81 15.69
CA THR A 6 21.30 31.34 15.08
C THR A 6 20.94 30.70 13.74
N LEU A 7 21.87 30.02 13.07
CA LEU A 7 21.62 29.41 11.75
C LEU A 7 20.99 28.01 11.82
N SER A 8 21.21 27.24 12.89
CA SER A 8 20.63 25.89 13.01
C SER A 8 19.12 25.89 13.24
N HIS A 9 18.56 26.89 13.94
CA HIS A 9 17.12 26.93 14.21
C HIS A 9 16.28 27.39 13.01
N ALA A 10 16.83 28.22 12.11
CA ALA A 10 16.12 28.68 10.92
C ALA A 10 15.93 27.55 9.88
N ILE A 11 16.91 26.65 9.76
CA ILE A 11 16.86 25.53 8.80
C ILE A 11 15.90 24.44 9.28
N THR A 12 15.81 24.18 10.59
CA THR A 12 14.87 23.19 11.14
C THR A 12 13.41 23.67 11.09
N SER A 13 13.16 24.98 11.10
CA SER A 13 11.81 25.54 10.93
C SER A 13 11.32 25.50 9.47
N ALA A 14 12.22 25.68 8.49
CA ALA A 14 11.85 25.69 7.07
C ALA A 14 11.50 24.30 6.53
N ILE A 15 12.15 23.24 7.03
CA ILE A 15 11.88 21.85 6.60
C ILE A 15 10.53 21.34 7.14
N ARG A 16 10.03 21.88 8.26
CA ARG A 16 8.73 21.48 8.84
C ARG A 16 7.53 22.23 8.21
N ALA A 17 7.76 23.35 7.54
CA ALA A 17 6.70 24.15 6.90
C ALA A 17 6.44 23.78 5.43
N ALA A 18 7.33 23.01 4.79
CA ALA A 18 7.19 22.59 3.39
C ALA A 18 6.48 21.23 3.20
N HIS A 19 5.92 20.64 4.27
CA HIS A 19 5.23 19.35 4.23
C HIS A 19 3.73 19.51 4.50
N GLN A 20 3.11 20.37 3.69
CA GLN A 20 1.66 20.45 3.55
C GLN A 20 1.32 19.76 2.23
N PRO A 21 0.73 18.54 2.24
CA PRO A 21 0.36 17.85 1.02
C PRO A 21 -0.88 18.53 0.42
N ASP A 22 -0.67 19.63 -0.30
CA ASP A 22 -1.69 20.32 -1.11
C ASP A 22 -2.02 19.56 -2.42
N SER A 23 -1.49 18.35 -2.60
CA SER A 23 -1.75 17.48 -3.76
C SER A 23 -2.67 16.29 -3.43
N ALA A 24 -3.50 16.38 -2.40
CA ALA A 24 -4.71 15.58 -2.36
C ALA A 24 -5.72 16.25 -3.29
N ALA A 25 -5.83 15.78 -4.54
CA ALA A 25 -6.87 16.21 -5.45
C ALA A 25 -8.21 16.19 -4.69
N ALA A 26 -8.75 17.38 -4.44
CA ALA A 26 -9.94 17.55 -3.62
C ALA A 26 -11.07 16.75 -4.25
N LEU A 27 -11.37 15.56 -3.70
CA LEU A 27 -12.55 14.81 -4.06
C LEU A 27 -13.74 15.76 -3.99
N PRO A 28 -14.65 15.77 -4.98
CA PRO A 28 -15.79 16.66 -4.98
C PRO A 28 -16.49 16.56 -3.62
N GLN A 29 -16.56 17.71 -2.93
CA GLN A 29 -17.08 17.83 -1.58
C GLN A 29 -18.53 17.33 -1.57
N GLY A 30 -18.74 16.06 -1.19
CA GLY A 30 -20.07 15.47 -1.16
C GLY A 30 -20.10 13.95 -1.22
N VAL A 31 -19.11 13.31 -1.86
CA VAL A 31 -19.10 11.85 -1.94
C VAL A 31 -18.38 11.28 -0.72
N ARG A 32 -19.15 10.79 0.26
CA ARG A 32 -18.65 10.11 1.46
C ARG A 32 -19.02 8.63 1.42
N LEU A 33 -18.19 7.79 2.00
CA LEU A 33 -18.57 6.40 2.25
C LEU A 33 -19.70 6.33 3.29
N PRO A 34 -20.68 5.43 3.12
CA PRO A 34 -21.62 5.10 4.18
C PRO A 34 -20.88 4.68 5.47
N SER A 35 -21.35 5.17 6.62
CA SER A 35 -20.74 4.91 7.93
C SER A 35 -20.46 3.44 8.22
N PRO A 36 -21.33 2.47 7.88
CA PRO A 36 -21.04 1.04 8.09
C PRO A 36 -19.78 0.58 7.37
N ILE A 37 -19.60 0.98 6.11
CA ILE A 37 -18.45 0.61 5.28
C ILE A 37 -17.18 1.26 5.80
N PHE A 38 -17.26 2.54 6.17
CA PHE A 38 -16.13 3.23 6.78
C PHE A 38 -15.69 2.55 8.09
N ASN A 39 -16.65 2.12 8.93
CA ASN A 39 -16.36 1.41 10.16
C ASN A 39 -15.72 0.04 9.90
N GLN A 40 -16.19 -0.71 8.90
CA GLN A 40 -15.59 -1.99 8.48
C GLN A 40 -14.15 -1.81 8.00
N ILE A 41 -13.88 -0.80 7.16
CA ILE A 41 -12.52 -0.48 6.71
C ILE A 41 -11.62 -0.14 7.90
N ARG A 42 -12.12 0.67 8.83
CA ARG A 42 -11.38 1.10 10.03
C ARG A 42 -11.09 -0.07 11.00
N SER A 43 -12.00 -1.02 11.12
CA SER A 43 -11.81 -2.24 11.93
C SER A 43 -10.94 -3.30 11.24
N GLY A 44 -10.61 -3.10 9.97
CA GLY A 44 -9.86 -4.06 9.16
C GLY A 44 -10.69 -5.22 8.62
N ASP A 45 -12.02 -5.15 8.70
CA ASP A 45 -12.94 -6.12 8.10
C ASP A 45 -13.11 -5.82 6.60
N TYR A 46 -12.05 -6.09 5.84
CA TYR A 46 -12.01 -5.79 4.40
C TYR A 46 -12.94 -6.70 3.60
N THR A 47 -13.26 -7.90 4.09
CA THR A 47 -14.20 -8.82 3.44
C THR A 47 -15.61 -8.24 3.49
N ALA A 48 -16.09 -7.83 4.66
CA ALA A 48 -17.41 -7.21 4.77
C ALA A 48 -17.49 -5.90 3.99
N ALA A 49 -16.46 -5.04 4.11
CA ALA A 49 -16.38 -3.79 3.35
C ALA A 49 -16.41 -4.03 1.83
N TYR A 50 -15.66 -5.01 1.33
CA TYR A 50 -15.66 -5.40 -0.08
C TYR A 50 -17.06 -5.80 -0.54
N HIS A 51 -17.77 -6.66 0.19
CA HIS A 51 -19.12 -7.08 -0.18
C HIS A 51 -20.12 -5.91 -0.16
N SER A 52 -20.05 -5.04 0.84
CA SER A 52 -20.92 -3.86 0.93
C SER A 52 -20.62 -2.83 -0.18
N LEU A 53 -19.36 -2.63 -0.56
CA LEU A 53 -19.00 -1.71 -1.64
C LEU A 53 -19.52 -2.17 -3.02
N ARG A 54 -19.64 -3.49 -3.26
CA ARG A 54 -20.18 -4.02 -4.52
C ARG A 54 -21.66 -3.76 -4.74
N THR A 55 -22.43 -3.55 -3.66
CA THR A 55 -23.88 -3.30 -3.77
C THR A 55 -24.19 -1.82 -3.98
N LEU A 56 -23.21 -0.94 -3.81
CA LEU A 56 -23.39 0.49 -4.02
C LEU A 56 -23.32 0.86 -5.50
N PRO A 57 -24.02 1.94 -5.91
CA PRO A 57 -23.84 2.52 -7.23
C PRO A 57 -22.35 2.83 -7.49
N PRO A 58 -21.85 2.53 -8.70
CA PRO A 58 -20.46 2.72 -9.02
C PRO A 58 -20.13 4.22 -9.06
N ASN A 59 -19.16 4.63 -8.24
CA ASN A 59 -18.50 5.92 -8.37
C ASN A 59 -17.00 5.75 -8.16
N HIS A 60 -16.21 6.78 -8.47
CA HIS A 60 -14.75 6.70 -8.41
C HIS A 60 -14.24 6.31 -7.00
N LEU A 61 -14.81 6.92 -5.96
CA LEU A 61 -14.43 6.64 -4.58
C LEU A 61 -14.74 5.19 -4.16
N HIS A 62 -15.96 4.72 -4.41
CA HIS A 62 -16.40 3.38 -4.08
C HIS A 62 -15.56 2.33 -4.79
N ARG A 63 -15.26 2.53 -6.08
CA ARG A 63 -14.43 1.61 -6.85
C ARG A 63 -12.98 1.62 -6.37
N SER A 64 -12.42 2.79 -6.06
CA SER A 64 -11.06 2.87 -5.50
C SER A 64 -10.98 2.14 -4.15
N CYS A 65 -11.93 2.37 -3.24
CA CYS A 65 -11.99 1.64 -1.96
C CYS A 65 -12.21 0.13 -2.16
N LEU A 66 -13.06 -0.26 -3.12
CA LEU A 66 -13.31 -1.66 -3.46
C LEU A 66 -12.03 -2.34 -3.95
N GLY A 67 -11.24 -1.66 -4.78
CA GLY A 67 -9.95 -2.15 -5.26
C GLY A 67 -8.96 -2.37 -4.12
N VAL A 68 -8.87 -1.44 -3.15
CA VAL A 68 -7.99 -1.60 -1.98
C VAL A 68 -8.46 -2.75 -1.10
N CYS A 69 -9.77 -2.88 -0.85
CA CYS A 69 -10.30 -4.03 -0.12
C CYS A 69 -10.01 -5.35 -0.86
N ALA A 70 -10.14 -5.38 -2.19
CA ALA A 70 -9.82 -6.55 -3.01
C ALA A 70 -8.34 -6.95 -2.88
N LEU A 71 -7.40 -5.99 -2.91
CA LEU A 71 -5.97 -6.26 -2.66
C LEU A 71 -5.75 -6.90 -1.30
N ARG A 72 -6.36 -6.34 -0.24
CA ARG A 72 -6.14 -6.78 1.14
C ARG A 72 -6.73 -8.16 1.46
N ILE A 73 -7.70 -8.63 0.67
CA ILE A 73 -8.27 -9.99 0.79
C ILE A 73 -7.70 -10.97 -0.25
N GLY A 74 -6.67 -10.60 -1.01
CA GLY A 74 -6.01 -11.48 -1.98
C GLY A 74 -6.74 -11.65 -3.31
N LYS A 75 -7.74 -10.81 -3.63
CA LYS A 75 -8.43 -10.80 -4.93
C LYS A 75 -7.68 -9.93 -5.94
N THR A 76 -6.44 -10.30 -6.22
CA THR A 76 -5.49 -9.49 -7.00
C THR A 76 -5.97 -9.22 -8.43
N ASP A 77 -6.43 -10.24 -9.16
CA ASP A 77 -6.87 -10.08 -10.55
C ASP A 77 -8.01 -9.07 -10.68
N GLU A 78 -8.95 -9.12 -9.73
CA GLU A 78 -10.06 -8.18 -9.70
C GLU A 78 -9.60 -6.77 -9.36
N ALA A 79 -8.68 -6.62 -8.41
CA ALA A 79 -8.10 -5.32 -8.08
C ALA A 79 -7.40 -4.71 -9.31
N ILE A 80 -6.65 -5.50 -10.08
CA ILE A 80 -6.04 -5.07 -11.35
C ILE A 80 -7.10 -4.55 -12.31
N GLN A 81 -8.20 -5.29 -12.52
CA GLN A 81 -9.26 -4.83 -13.43
C GLN A 81 -9.94 -3.55 -12.95
N ILE A 82 -10.18 -3.41 -11.64
CA ILE A 82 -10.77 -2.21 -11.04
C ILE A 82 -9.86 -1.01 -11.27
N PHE A 83 -8.59 -1.11 -10.89
CA PHE A 83 -7.65 0.00 -10.99
C PHE A 83 -7.29 0.34 -12.43
N ARG A 84 -7.20 -0.65 -13.32
CA ARG A 84 -7.05 -0.43 -14.76
C ARG A 84 -8.19 0.42 -15.31
N GLY A 85 -9.44 0.07 -14.98
CA GLY A 85 -10.62 0.80 -15.46
C GLY A 85 -10.76 2.21 -14.88
N LEU A 86 -10.12 2.49 -13.75
CA LEU A 86 -10.07 3.84 -13.17
C LEU A 86 -8.90 4.67 -13.73
N SER A 87 -7.74 4.04 -13.96
CA SER A 87 -6.47 4.73 -14.23
C SER A 87 -6.20 4.94 -15.71
N LEU A 88 -6.72 4.08 -16.60
CA LEU A 88 -6.42 4.12 -18.03
C LEU A 88 -7.54 4.74 -18.84
N SER A 89 -7.17 5.40 -19.94
CA SER A 89 -8.15 5.93 -20.89
C SER A 89 -8.86 4.76 -21.61
N PRO A 90 -10.20 4.78 -21.73
CA PRO A 90 -10.95 3.66 -22.32
C PRO A 90 -10.41 3.24 -23.69
N GLY A 91 -10.22 1.93 -23.89
CA GLY A 91 -9.71 1.38 -25.15
C GLY A 91 -8.20 1.54 -25.37
N THR A 92 -7.45 2.06 -24.40
CA THR A 92 -6.01 2.29 -24.51
C THR A 92 -5.22 1.67 -23.35
N THR A 93 -3.90 1.70 -23.45
CA THR A 93 -2.96 1.42 -22.36
C THR A 93 -2.42 2.71 -21.72
N MET A 94 -2.92 3.88 -22.13
CA MET A 94 -2.43 5.18 -21.68
C MET A 94 -3.08 5.55 -20.35
N VAL A 95 -2.26 5.95 -19.38
CA VAL A 95 -2.73 6.53 -18.11
C VAL A 95 -3.51 7.82 -18.40
N ARG A 96 -4.61 8.03 -17.69
CA ARG A 96 -5.40 9.25 -17.81
C ARG A 96 -4.64 10.42 -17.18
N SER A 97 -4.71 11.58 -17.81
CA SER A 97 -4.06 12.81 -17.32
C SER A 97 -4.63 13.32 -15.98
N ASP A 98 -5.86 12.92 -15.65
CA ASP A 98 -6.55 13.26 -14.41
C ASP A 98 -6.44 12.17 -13.32
N ALA A 99 -5.68 11.10 -13.55
CA ALA A 99 -5.45 10.09 -12.54
C ALA A 99 -4.61 10.67 -11.37
N ASP A 100 -5.08 10.42 -10.15
CA ASP A 100 -4.39 10.82 -8.92
C ASP A 100 -3.25 9.83 -8.60
N ASP A 101 -2.15 10.32 -8.00
CA ASP A 101 -0.99 9.49 -7.66
C ASP A 101 -1.37 8.33 -6.72
N VAL A 102 -2.31 8.53 -5.78
CA VAL A 102 -2.81 7.47 -4.89
C VAL A 102 -3.46 6.34 -5.70
N LEU A 103 -4.21 6.68 -6.74
CA LEU A 103 -4.83 5.70 -7.63
C LEU A 103 -3.78 4.92 -8.41
N LEU A 104 -2.76 5.59 -8.94
CA LEU A 104 -1.67 4.96 -9.70
C LEU A 104 -0.79 4.08 -8.81
N ILE A 105 -0.50 4.50 -7.58
CA ILE A 105 0.23 3.67 -6.59
C ILE A 105 -0.55 2.40 -6.27
N ASN A 106 -1.88 2.50 -6.11
CA ASN A 106 -2.74 1.33 -5.91
C ASN A 106 -2.74 0.40 -7.12
N TYR A 107 -2.77 0.97 -8.34
CA TYR A 107 -2.69 0.18 -9.56
C TYR A 107 -1.34 -0.55 -9.67
N ALA A 108 -0.23 0.15 -9.43
CA ALA A 108 1.10 -0.46 -9.39
C ALA A 108 1.22 -1.55 -8.32
N THR A 109 0.64 -1.34 -7.15
CA THR A 109 0.59 -2.36 -6.08
C THR A 109 -0.19 -3.60 -6.53
N ALA A 110 -1.30 -3.41 -7.26
CA ALA A 110 -2.08 -4.51 -7.81
C ALA A 110 -1.30 -5.31 -8.85
N LEU A 111 -0.59 -4.62 -9.77
CA LEU A 111 0.27 -5.27 -10.76
C LEU A 111 1.41 -6.03 -10.09
N LEU A 112 2.04 -5.45 -9.08
CA LEU A 112 3.11 -6.11 -8.32
C LEU A 112 2.63 -7.42 -7.69
N LEU A 113 1.48 -7.40 -7.01
CA LEU A 113 0.86 -8.58 -6.42
C LEU A 113 0.37 -9.59 -7.46
N GLY A 114 0.09 -9.12 -8.68
CA GLY A 114 -0.25 -9.94 -9.84
C GLY A 114 0.96 -10.53 -10.54
N ASN A 115 2.15 -10.43 -9.93
CA ASN A 115 3.42 -10.89 -10.48
C ASN A 115 3.85 -10.15 -11.76
N LEU A 116 3.47 -8.87 -11.89
CA LEU A 116 3.79 -7.99 -13.03
C LEU A 116 4.66 -6.80 -12.59
N PRO A 117 5.89 -7.01 -12.08
CA PRO A 117 6.75 -5.94 -11.59
C PRO A 117 7.13 -4.92 -12.66
N SER A 118 7.27 -5.30 -13.94
CA SER A 118 7.57 -4.35 -15.01
C SER A 118 6.42 -3.36 -15.20
N GLY A 119 5.19 -3.87 -15.30
CA GLY A 119 4.01 -3.02 -15.41
C GLY A 119 3.80 -2.14 -14.18
N ALA A 120 4.14 -2.63 -12.98
CA ALA A 120 4.12 -1.81 -11.77
C ALA A 120 5.11 -0.63 -11.85
N LEU A 121 6.34 -0.85 -12.35
CA LEU A 121 7.32 0.21 -12.57
C LEU A 121 6.88 1.22 -13.63
N ASP A 122 6.26 0.76 -14.72
CA ASP A 122 5.75 1.63 -15.78
C ASP A 122 4.69 2.60 -15.21
N VAL A 123 3.71 2.09 -14.46
CA VAL A 123 2.69 2.92 -13.80
C VAL A 123 3.32 3.88 -12.78
N LEU A 124 4.32 3.44 -12.03
CA LEU A 124 5.07 4.31 -11.10
C LEU A 124 5.97 5.34 -11.82
N GLY A 125 6.18 5.23 -13.13
CA GLY A 125 6.84 6.25 -13.94
C GLY A 125 5.94 7.45 -14.22
N GLU A 126 4.62 7.24 -14.21
CA GLU A 126 3.58 8.22 -14.55
C GLU A 126 3.14 9.09 -13.36
N ILE A 127 3.52 8.73 -12.13
CA ILE A 127 3.15 9.51 -10.94
C ILE A 127 3.91 10.84 -10.87
N LYS A 128 3.24 11.87 -10.34
CA LYS A 128 3.81 13.22 -10.21
C LYS A 128 4.76 13.29 -9.02
N ASP A 129 4.31 12.87 -7.86
CA ASP A 129 5.13 12.75 -6.66
C ASP A 129 5.88 11.42 -6.64
N ARG A 130 7.10 11.44 -7.17
CA ARG A 130 7.96 10.25 -7.22
C ARG A 130 8.42 9.78 -5.84
N ASP A 131 8.45 10.68 -4.86
CA ASP A 131 8.97 10.41 -3.51
C ASP A 131 7.85 10.09 -2.52
N ALA A 132 6.60 9.98 -2.99
CA ALA A 132 5.48 9.51 -2.20
C ALA A 132 5.85 8.21 -1.45
N PRO A 133 5.71 8.15 -0.11
CA PRO A 133 6.26 7.04 0.69
C PRO A 133 5.82 5.65 0.22
N ALA A 134 4.57 5.50 -0.19
CA ALA A 134 4.05 4.22 -0.70
C ALA A 134 4.61 3.87 -2.09
N ALA A 135 4.84 4.85 -2.97
CA ALA A 135 5.51 4.62 -4.24
C ALA A 135 6.95 4.13 -4.01
N VAL A 136 7.65 4.74 -3.05
CA VAL A 136 8.99 4.32 -2.63
C VAL A 136 8.97 2.89 -2.10
N GLN A 137 7.99 2.51 -1.27
CA GLN A 137 7.85 1.14 -0.76
C GLN A 137 7.70 0.11 -1.89
N VAL A 138 6.84 0.37 -2.88
CA VAL A 138 6.64 -0.51 -4.04
C VAL A 138 7.94 -0.64 -4.85
N ARG A 139 8.64 0.47 -5.14
CA ARG A 139 9.93 0.43 -5.86
C ARG A 139 10.99 -0.33 -5.06
N SER A 140 11.06 -0.11 -3.75
CA SER A 140 12.00 -0.80 -2.86
C SER A 140 11.77 -2.31 -2.82
N ALA A 141 10.51 -2.76 -2.76
CA ALA A 141 10.19 -4.19 -2.82
C ALA A 141 10.64 -4.82 -4.15
N ILE A 142 10.39 -4.16 -5.27
CA ILE A 142 10.84 -4.62 -6.60
C ILE A 142 12.38 -4.64 -6.66
N ASN A 143 13.06 -3.61 -6.18
CA ASN A 143 14.52 -3.53 -6.17
C ASN A 143 15.16 -4.60 -5.29
N GLN A 144 14.59 -4.85 -4.11
CA GLN A 144 15.04 -5.90 -3.19
C GLN A 144 14.89 -7.27 -3.83
N TRP A 145 13.74 -7.56 -4.44
CA TRP A 145 13.53 -8.79 -5.20
C TRP A 145 14.53 -8.93 -6.35
N ALA A 146 14.72 -7.88 -7.16
CA ALA A 146 15.65 -7.87 -8.27
C ALA A 146 17.12 -8.08 -7.84
N SER A 147 17.47 -7.64 -6.63
CA SER A 147 18.79 -7.88 -6.03
C SER A 147 19.03 -9.36 -5.68
N GLY A 148 17.96 -10.15 -5.53
CA GLY A 148 18.02 -11.61 -5.34
C GLY A 148 18.21 -12.40 -6.64
N LEU A 149 18.02 -11.77 -7.81
CA LEU A 149 18.21 -12.42 -9.11
C LEU A 149 19.70 -12.64 -9.41
N SER A 150 19.99 -13.73 -10.14
CA SER A 150 21.33 -13.96 -10.69
C SER A 150 21.73 -12.81 -11.62
N PHE A 151 23.03 -12.54 -11.74
CA PHE A 151 23.55 -11.41 -12.51
C PHE A 151 22.95 -11.33 -13.92
N TRP A 152 22.93 -12.45 -14.64
CA TRP A 152 22.34 -12.54 -15.99
C TRP A 152 20.85 -12.28 -16.01
N ARG A 153 20.10 -12.81 -15.03
CA ARG A 153 18.66 -12.58 -14.95
C ARG A 153 18.31 -11.16 -14.57
N ARG A 154 19.10 -10.53 -13.70
CA ARG A 154 18.95 -9.11 -13.37
C ARG A 154 19.18 -8.24 -14.59
N TRP A 155 20.19 -8.56 -15.40
CA TRP A 155 20.49 -7.81 -16.62
C TRP A 155 19.40 -8.01 -17.69
N ASP A 156 18.96 -9.25 -17.91
CA ASP A 156 17.89 -9.62 -18.84
C ASP A 156 16.56 -8.94 -18.47
N TRP A 157 16.17 -8.97 -17.20
CA TRP A 157 15.00 -8.25 -16.68
C TRP A 157 15.13 -6.74 -16.89
N LYS A 158 16.29 -6.16 -16.56
CA LYS A 158 16.48 -4.70 -16.62
C LYS A 158 16.50 -4.16 -18.05
N LEU A 159 16.98 -4.91 -19.03
CA LEU A 159 17.07 -4.47 -20.43
C LEU A 159 15.88 -4.89 -21.28
N ASN A 160 15.42 -6.14 -21.12
CA ASN A 160 14.39 -6.71 -21.98
C ASN A 160 13.00 -6.67 -21.34
N HIS A 161 12.88 -6.22 -20.07
CA HIS A 161 11.65 -6.30 -19.27
C HIS A 161 11.09 -7.73 -19.17
N ILE A 162 11.93 -8.75 -19.38
CA ILE A 162 11.53 -10.16 -19.32
C ILE A 162 11.43 -10.55 -17.84
N GLU A 163 10.21 -10.82 -17.41
CA GLU A 163 9.92 -11.26 -16.05
C GLU A 163 10.32 -12.75 -15.90
N PRO A 164 11.06 -13.11 -14.83
CA PRO A 164 11.36 -14.50 -14.55
C PRO A 164 10.08 -15.33 -14.36
N PRO A 165 10.07 -16.62 -14.75
CA PRO A 165 8.92 -17.48 -14.48
C PRO A 165 8.69 -17.59 -12.97
N ASN A 166 7.42 -17.56 -12.55
CA ASN A 166 7.02 -17.59 -11.13
C ASN A 166 7.61 -16.45 -10.30
N CYS A 167 7.78 -15.27 -10.90
CA CYS A 167 8.19 -14.06 -10.19
C CYS A 167 7.19 -13.75 -9.06
N VAL A 168 7.63 -13.83 -7.80
CA VAL A 168 6.85 -13.38 -6.64
C VAL A 168 7.69 -12.34 -5.91
N VAL A 169 7.20 -11.09 -5.89
CA VAL A 169 7.86 -10.01 -5.15
C VAL A 169 7.28 -9.98 -3.74
N PRO A 170 8.09 -10.27 -2.70
CA PRO A 170 7.63 -10.17 -1.33
C PRO A 170 7.35 -8.70 -0.99
N ILE A 171 6.22 -8.46 -0.32
CA ILE A 171 5.88 -7.16 0.25
C ILE A 171 5.74 -7.29 1.76
N ASP A 172 6.27 -6.32 2.50
CA ASP A 172 6.23 -6.23 3.96
C ASP A 172 5.34 -5.08 4.46
N PHE A 173 4.64 -4.43 3.54
CA PHE A 173 3.71 -3.32 3.79
C PHE A 173 2.27 -3.70 3.47
N ALA A 174 1.32 -2.91 4.01
CA ALA A 174 -0.11 -3.13 3.76
C ALA A 174 -0.47 -2.81 2.29
N PRO A 175 -1.13 -3.73 1.56
CA PRO A 175 -1.52 -3.49 0.18
C PRO A 175 -2.50 -2.31 0.03
N GLY A 176 -2.12 -1.34 -0.79
CA GLY A 176 -2.93 -0.21 -1.20
C GLY A 176 -3.23 0.82 -0.10
N ILE A 177 -3.59 2.01 -0.56
CA ILE A 177 -3.91 3.20 0.22
C ILE A 177 -5.36 3.58 -0.05
N PHE A 178 -6.17 3.76 0.99
CA PHE A 178 -7.51 4.29 0.80
C PHE A 178 -7.44 5.77 0.39
N PRO A 179 -8.24 6.24 -0.58
CA PRO A 179 -8.31 7.64 -1.00
C PRO A 179 -9.03 8.54 0.03
N LEU A 180 -9.08 8.10 1.28
CA LEU A 180 -9.79 8.70 2.39
C LEU A 180 -8.79 8.85 3.52
N ALA A 181 -8.89 9.92 4.30
CA ALA A 181 -8.17 10.01 5.57
C ALA A 181 -8.75 8.97 6.54
N VAL A 182 -8.23 7.74 6.49
CA VAL A 182 -8.47 6.72 7.50
C VAL A 182 -7.42 6.94 8.59
N PRO A 183 -7.78 7.38 9.80
CA PRO A 183 -6.81 7.46 10.88
C PRO A 183 -6.20 6.06 11.10
N PRO A 184 -4.88 5.97 11.36
CA PRO A 184 -4.23 4.67 11.53
C PRO A 184 -4.94 3.89 12.64
N SER A 185 -5.32 2.64 12.36
CA SER A 185 -5.89 1.77 13.38
C SER A 185 -4.88 1.65 14.54
N PRO A 186 -5.33 1.74 15.80
CA PRO A 186 -4.44 1.60 16.94
C PRO A 186 -3.66 0.27 16.83
N PRO A 187 -2.39 0.23 17.26
CA PRO A 187 -1.56 -0.97 17.16
C PRO A 187 -2.32 -2.13 17.79
N ARG A 188 -2.57 -3.17 16.99
CA ARG A 188 -3.23 -4.39 17.48
C ARG A 188 -2.38 -4.88 18.65
N PRO A 189 -2.95 -5.10 19.85
CA PRO A 189 -2.18 -5.63 20.97
C PRO A 189 -1.53 -6.90 20.49
N VAL A 190 -0.21 -6.90 20.43
CA VAL A 190 0.59 -8.10 20.16
C VAL A 190 0.12 -9.05 21.24
N ALA A 191 -0.62 -10.09 20.85
CA ALA A 191 -1.08 -11.10 21.78
C ALA A 191 0.18 -11.62 22.46
N GLY A 192 0.38 -11.16 23.71
CA GLY A 192 1.51 -11.55 24.51
C GLY A 192 1.51 -13.06 24.50
N THR A 193 2.63 -13.63 24.09
CA THR A 193 3.00 -15.01 24.38
C THR A 193 2.82 -15.17 25.89
N SER A 194 1.65 -15.67 26.27
CA SER A 194 1.36 -16.14 27.61
C SER A 194 2.20 -17.40 27.77
N SER A 195 3.47 -17.21 28.11
CA SER A 195 4.33 -18.23 28.68
C SER A 195 3.72 -18.64 30.00
N ALA A 196 2.73 -19.54 29.95
CA ALA A 196 2.28 -20.26 31.12
C ALA A 196 3.47 -21.08 31.62
N PRO A 197 3.89 -20.94 32.89
CA PRO A 197 4.92 -21.79 33.44
C PRO A 197 4.41 -23.22 33.51
N HIS A 198 5.17 -24.10 32.87
CA HIS A 198 5.07 -25.55 32.96
C HIS A 198 5.27 -25.93 34.44
N ALA A 199 4.19 -26.32 35.11
CA ALA A 199 4.25 -26.86 36.47
C ALA A 199 4.99 -28.21 36.40
N GLN A 200 6.25 -28.19 36.80
CA GLN A 200 7.05 -29.40 36.99
C GLN A 200 6.54 -30.18 38.20
N ASP A 201 6.34 -31.47 37.96
CA ASP A 201 6.25 -32.53 38.95
C ASP A 201 7.32 -32.37 40.05
N GLN A 202 6.89 -32.36 41.30
CA GLN A 202 7.72 -32.87 42.39
C GLN A 202 6.99 -34.02 43.08
N ILE A 203 7.39 -35.21 42.68
CA ILE A 203 7.34 -36.45 43.44
C ILE A 203 8.26 -36.26 44.66
N THR A 204 7.70 -36.35 45.87
CA THR A 204 8.48 -36.75 47.05
C THR A 204 7.72 -37.82 47.82
N LEU A 205 8.19 -39.04 47.58
CA LEU A 205 8.11 -40.22 48.42
C LEU A 205 8.98 -39.99 49.67
N SER A 206 8.48 -40.13 50.91
CA SER A 206 9.24 -40.68 52.06
C SER A 206 8.39 -40.78 53.34
N ASP A 207 8.26 -42.01 53.83
CA ASP A 207 8.21 -42.51 55.21
C ASP A 207 7.64 -41.65 56.36
N ARG A 208 6.52 -42.10 56.95
CA ARG A 208 6.47 -42.82 58.25
C ARG A 208 5.05 -43.22 58.64
#